data_AF-A0A090X5L5-F1
#
_entry.id   AF-A0A090X5L5-F1
#
_cell.length_a   1.000
_cell.length_b   1.000
_cell.length_c   1.000
_cell.angle_alpha   90.00
_cell.angle_beta   90.00
_cell.angle_gamma   90.00
#
_symmetry.space_group_name_H-M   'P 1'
#
loop_
_entity.id
_entity.type
_entity.pdbx_description
1 polymer ?
#
loop_
_entity_poly.entity_id
_entity_poly.type
_entity_poly.pdbx_seq_one_letter_code
_entity_poly.pdbx_strand_id
1 'polypeptide(L)'
;MIDVVRGIANKFGDFIITDENTKACHYKTDYKITNLFIPFSLDGLPPAPKPLNAEIDDWFKPTNKQISDFENIIKNTSAQKEANSPLFLIQAIAPIVAKIYQKLPQQYLPELPKKDIETITEKWLLDQTHQHPTIIPQKQPANQSMQDYIGMATGKKAISLDYCIGQVWRHCQPSIYDKLSFNSCSDKVFSEIIKLDESTKRYSYGPPVESIQQMLALHKACVMTLDYTNNPEFELTNNGWKILENQKAITADIMIDSVLDAPKINAVNSPIVKNMLANDLIEAVHDELGVATDENAYVISNNPDNKPSIALLGRLAKGTVIGVDAILECFGRRAKKWTKKATEHHVNWLKTINL
;
A
#
# COMPACT_ATOMS: atom_id res chain seq x y z
N MET A 1 -4.81 -10.09 5.52
CA MET A 1 -4.47 -11.52 5.31
C MET A 1 -3.59 -12.09 6.42
N ILE A 2 -2.35 -11.61 6.63
CA ILE A 2 -1.41 -12.21 7.62
C ILE A 2 -2.00 -12.31 9.04
N ASP A 3 -2.73 -11.29 9.51
CA ASP A 3 -3.34 -11.33 10.85
C ASP A 3 -4.45 -12.39 10.98
N VAL A 4 -5.16 -12.70 9.89
CA VAL A 4 -6.15 -13.80 9.87
C VAL A 4 -5.44 -15.14 10.02
N VAL A 5 -4.36 -15.35 9.26
CA VAL A 5 -3.51 -16.55 9.36
C VAL A 5 -2.99 -16.72 10.78
N ARG A 6 -2.43 -15.66 11.37
CA ARG A 6 -1.92 -15.66 12.76
C ARG A 6 -3.02 -15.97 13.76
N GLY A 7 -4.19 -15.33 13.61
CA GLY A 7 -5.34 -15.54 14.48
C GLY A 7 -5.84 -16.97 14.48
N ILE A 8 -5.88 -17.62 13.30
CA ILE A 8 -6.25 -19.03 13.17
C ILE A 8 -5.14 -19.94 13.71
N ALA A 9 -3.88 -19.69 13.35
CA ALA A 9 -2.74 -20.50 13.81
C ALA A 9 -2.66 -20.56 15.34
N ASN A 10 -2.84 -19.42 16.02
CA ASN A 10 -2.86 -19.34 17.49
C ASN A 10 -4.00 -20.14 18.17
N LYS A 11 -4.95 -20.70 17.42
CA LYS A 11 -5.96 -21.64 17.95
C LYS A 11 -5.49 -23.08 17.98
N PHE A 12 -4.47 -23.41 17.19
CA PHE A 12 -3.99 -24.78 17.02
C PHE A 12 -2.53 -24.94 17.47
N GLY A 13 -1.85 -23.88 17.86
CA GLY A 13 -0.47 -23.96 18.27
C GLY A 13 0.08 -22.59 18.65
N ASP A 14 1.37 -22.55 18.91
CA ASP A 14 2.07 -21.38 19.42
C ASP A 14 3.32 -21.06 18.58
N PHE A 15 3.59 -19.77 18.43
CA PHE A 15 4.86 -19.29 17.91
C PHE A 15 5.86 -19.11 19.06
N ILE A 16 6.97 -19.84 19.01
CA ILE A 16 8.02 -19.78 20.03
C ILE A 16 9.20 -19.03 19.43
N ILE A 17 9.51 -17.86 20.00
CA ILE A 17 10.65 -17.03 19.57
C ILE A 17 11.95 -17.75 19.90
N THR A 18 12.82 -17.85 18.90
CA THR A 18 14.16 -18.47 19.00
C THR A 18 15.28 -17.43 18.97
N ASP A 19 15.02 -16.24 18.43
CA ASP A 19 15.96 -15.12 18.44
C ASP A 19 15.21 -13.79 18.54
N GLU A 20 15.40 -13.09 19.66
CA GLU A 20 14.77 -11.79 19.93
C GLU A 20 15.27 -10.67 19.01
N ASN A 21 16.49 -10.76 18.50
CA ASN A 21 17.10 -9.71 17.67
C ASN A 21 16.57 -9.73 16.23
N THR A 22 16.13 -10.89 15.75
CA THR A 22 15.60 -11.05 14.39
C THR A 22 14.11 -11.42 14.38
N LYS A 23 13.53 -11.59 15.58
CA LYS A 23 12.18 -12.12 15.82
C LYS A 23 11.95 -13.47 15.14
N ALA A 24 13.03 -14.24 14.92
CA ALA A 24 12.92 -15.58 14.40
C ALA A 24 12.13 -16.44 15.39
N CYS A 25 11.27 -17.31 14.86
CA CYS A 25 10.46 -18.22 15.66
C CYS A 25 10.30 -19.55 14.94
N HIS A 26 9.85 -20.55 15.70
CA HIS A 26 9.28 -21.77 15.16
C HIS A 26 7.81 -21.89 15.59
N TYR A 27 7.01 -22.61 14.81
CA TYR A 27 5.63 -22.91 15.15
C TYR A 27 5.55 -24.30 15.77
N LYS A 28 4.85 -24.43 16.90
CA LYS A 28 4.64 -25.70 17.60
C LYS A 28 3.14 -25.97 17.71
N THR A 29 2.73 -27.19 17.40
CA THR A 29 1.35 -27.65 17.52
C THR A 29 1.33 -29.10 17.96
N ASP A 30 0.37 -29.47 18.81
CA ASP A 30 0.11 -30.87 19.18
C ASP A 30 -0.90 -31.53 18.22
N TYR A 31 -1.45 -30.78 17.27
CA TYR A 31 -2.38 -31.27 16.26
C TYR A 31 -1.63 -31.78 15.03
N LYS A 32 -2.15 -32.85 14.43
CA LYS A 32 -1.66 -33.34 13.14
C LYS A 32 -2.22 -32.48 12.00
N ILE A 33 -1.53 -31.38 11.70
CA ILE A 33 -1.95 -30.39 10.69
C ILE A 33 -0.94 -30.36 9.54
N THR A 34 -1.43 -30.25 8.31
CA THR A 34 -0.59 -30.06 7.12
C THR A 34 -1.35 -29.22 6.11
N ASN A 35 -0.69 -28.24 5.49
CA ASN A 35 -1.24 -27.36 4.45
C ASN A 35 -2.59 -26.71 4.84
N LEU A 36 -2.74 -26.33 6.12
CA LEU A 36 -3.90 -25.58 6.61
C LEU A 36 -4.04 -24.24 5.89
N PHE A 37 -2.91 -23.61 5.54
CA PHE A 37 -2.88 -22.36 4.80
C PHE A 37 -2.26 -22.54 3.43
N ILE A 38 -2.98 -22.06 2.41
CA ILE A 38 -2.57 -22.08 1.00
C ILE A 38 -2.73 -20.63 0.49
N PRO A 39 -1.81 -19.71 0.86
CA PRO A 39 -1.88 -18.33 0.41
C PRO A 39 -1.64 -18.23 -1.09
N PHE A 40 -2.35 -17.30 -1.73
CA PHE A 40 -2.15 -16.95 -3.13
C PHE A 40 -2.33 -15.45 -3.35
N SER A 41 -1.85 -14.97 -4.49
CA SER A 41 -2.00 -13.59 -4.97
C SER A 41 -1.85 -13.57 -6.49
N LEU A 42 -2.12 -12.43 -7.12
CA LEU A 42 -2.04 -12.29 -8.58
C LEU A 42 -0.61 -12.38 -9.15
N ASP A 43 0.42 -12.19 -8.32
CA ASP A 43 1.83 -12.22 -8.77
C ASP A 43 2.75 -13.09 -7.91
N GLY A 44 2.23 -13.72 -6.86
CA GLY A 44 2.98 -14.62 -5.98
C GLY A 44 4.03 -13.95 -5.10
N LEU A 45 4.12 -12.62 -5.10
CA LEU A 45 5.18 -11.90 -4.39
C LEU A 45 4.78 -11.63 -2.93
N PRO A 46 5.63 -12.00 -1.95
CA PRO A 46 5.35 -11.72 -0.55
C PRO A 46 5.52 -10.22 -0.23
N PRO A 47 4.85 -9.71 0.81
CA PRO A 47 5.12 -8.37 1.32
C PRO A 47 6.51 -8.28 1.95
N ALA A 48 7.20 -7.16 1.75
CA ALA A 48 8.52 -6.92 2.33
C ALA A 48 8.36 -6.23 3.69
N PRO A 49 8.87 -6.78 4.81
CA PRO A 49 8.67 -6.19 6.12
C PRO A 49 9.37 -4.84 6.23
N LYS A 50 8.79 -3.95 7.04
CA LYS A 50 9.43 -2.69 7.42
C LYS A 50 10.69 -2.96 8.27
N PRO A 51 11.65 -2.01 8.29
CA PRO A 51 12.79 -2.07 9.20
C PRO A 51 12.37 -2.44 10.62
N LEU A 52 13.12 -3.35 11.25
CA LEU A 52 12.76 -3.95 12.53
C LEU A 52 12.63 -2.90 13.64
N ASN A 53 13.48 -1.88 13.61
CA ASN A 53 13.58 -0.86 14.64
C ASN A 53 13.95 0.50 14.02
N ALA A 54 13.90 1.55 14.85
CA ALA A 54 14.17 2.92 14.41
C ALA A 54 15.61 3.14 13.89
N GLU A 55 16.59 2.41 14.44
CA GLU A 55 17.99 2.54 14.02
C GLU A 55 18.19 2.11 12.57
N ILE A 56 17.57 0.99 12.17
CA ILE A 56 17.58 0.52 10.78
C ILE A 56 16.67 1.39 9.91
N ASP A 57 15.54 1.86 10.46
CA ASP A 57 14.62 2.76 9.75
C ASP A 57 15.31 4.06 9.30
N ASP A 58 16.13 4.64 10.18
CA ASP A 58 16.85 5.88 9.93
C ASP A 58 17.84 5.77 8.75
N TRP A 59 18.24 4.56 8.32
CA TRP A 59 19.05 4.37 7.11
C TRP A 59 18.34 4.83 5.84
N PHE A 60 17.00 4.78 5.83
CA PHE A 60 16.17 5.10 4.67
C PHE A 60 15.57 6.50 4.72
N LYS A 61 15.88 7.27 5.75
CA LYS A 61 15.25 8.56 6.04
C LYS A 61 15.87 9.68 5.21
N PRO A 62 15.11 10.36 4.34
CA PRO A 62 15.59 11.57 3.69
C PRO A 62 15.84 12.68 4.70
N THR A 63 16.80 13.56 4.39
CA THR A 63 17.02 14.79 5.17
C THR A 63 15.82 15.74 5.02
N ASN A 64 15.63 16.64 6.00
CA ASN A 64 14.60 17.68 5.94
C ASN A 64 14.72 18.54 4.67
N LYS A 65 15.95 18.81 4.21
CA LYS A 65 16.18 19.53 2.95
C LYS A 65 15.69 18.72 1.74
N GLN A 66 15.98 17.43 1.68
CA GLN A 66 15.50 16.57 0.60
C GLN A 66 13.96 16.51 0.57
N ILE A 67 13.30 16.39 1.73
CA ILE A 67 11.84 16.44 1.82
C ILE A 67 11.29 17.79 1.36
N SER A 68 11.89 18.91 1.80
CA SER A 68 11.44 20.24 1.38
C SER A 68 11.61 20.48 -0.12
N ASP A 69 12.75 20.07 -0.68
CA ASP A 69 13.02 20.17 -2.12
C ASP A 69 12.02 19.29 -2.90
N PHE A 70 11.75 18.07 -2.43
CA PHE A 70 10.75 17.16 -2.99
C PHE A 70 9.34 17.78 -2.99
N GLU A 71 8.90 18.29 -1.84
CA GLU A 71 7.61 18.97 -1.69
C GLU A 71 7.46 20.15 -2.66
N ASN A 72 8.51 20.94 -2.84
CA ASN A 72 8.50 22.08 -3.76
C ASN A 72 8.30 21.67 -5.21
N ILE A 73 8.84 20.52 -5.61
CA ILE A 73 8.65 19.98 -6.96
C ILE A 73 7.21 19.48 -7.13
N ILE A 74 6.75 18.60 -6.24
CA ILE A 74 5.46 17.93 -6.44
C ILE A 74 4.26 18.86 -6.21
N LYS A 75 4.40 19.95 -5.45
CA LYS A 75 3.33 20.93 -5.22
C LYS A 75 3.17 21.95 -6.37
N ASN A 76 4.06 21.95 -7.36
CA ASN A 76 4.05 22.95 -8.42
C ASN A 76 2.81 22.77 -9.31
N THR A 77 1.86 23.71 -9.20
CA THR A 77 0.57 23.67 -9.90
C THR A 77 0.72 23.68 -11.43
N SER A 78 1.67 24.44 -11.98
CA SER A 78 1.89 24.47 -13.44
C SER A 78 2.39 23.11 -13.93
N ALA A 79 3.37 22.53 -13.23
CA ALA A 79 3.88 21.20 -13.57
C ALA A 79 2.80 20.11 -13.43
N GLN A 80 1.94 20.19 -12.42
CA GLN A 80 0.81 19.28 -12.26
C GLN A 80 -0.18 19.36 -13.43
N LYS A 81 -0.53 20.58 -13.87
CA LYS A 81 -1.45 20.80 -15.00
C LYS A 81 -0.90 20.31 -16.33
N GLU A 82 0.41 20.48 -16.55
CA GLU A 82 1.11 20.08 -17.76
C GLU A 82 1.49 18.59 -17.77
N ALA A 83 1.44 17.92 -16.63
CA ALA A 83 1.80 16.51 -16.52
C ALA A 83 0.87 15.63 -17.36
N ASN A 84 1.47 14.66 -18.05
CA ASN A 84 0.77 13.63 -18.83
C ASN A 84 0.91 12.23 -18.21
N SER A 85 1.67 12.10 -17.13
CA SER A 85 1.96 10.86 -16.40
C SER A 85 2.52 11.18 -15.00
N PRO A 86 2.65 10.18 -14.10
CA PRO A 86 3.29 10.33 -12.78
C PRO A 86 4.79 10.57 -12.83
N LEU A 87 5.40 10.72 -14.01
CA LEU A 87 6.85 10.79 -14.16
C LEU A 87 7.49 11.94 -13.36
N PHE A 88 6.81 13.08 -13.22
CA PHE A 88 7.31 14.20 -12.41
C PHE A 88 7.50 13.81 -10.92
N LEU A 89 6.62 12.96 -10.39
CA LEU A 89 6.71 12.43 -9.02
C LEU A 89 7.86 11.44 -8.91
N ILE A 90 7.99 10.53 -9.88
CA ILE A 90 9.07 9.53 -9.94
C ILE A 90 10.43 10.23 -10.02
N GLN A 91 10.58 11.21 -10.91
CA GLN A 91 11.81 11.99 -11.10
C GLN A 91 12.16 12.85 -9.88
N ALA A 92 11.16 13.25 -9.09
CA ALA A 92 11.40 13.96 -7.83
C ALA A 92 11.94 13.03 -6.73
N ILE A 93 11.56 11.74 -6.72
CA ILE A 93 12.01 10.75 -5.73
C ILE A 93 13.35 10.10 -6.10
N ALA A 94 13.59 9.82 -7.38
CA ALA A 94 14.77 9.06 -7.81
C ALA A 94 16.12 9.63 -7.30
N PRO A 95 16.36 10.96 -7.29
CA PRO A 95 17.59 11.53 -6.73
C PRO A 95 17.74 11.34 -5.21
N ILE A 96 16.62 11.22 -4.48
CA ILE A 96 16.60 10.94 -3.04
C ILE A 96 16.99 9.49 -2.81
N VAL A 97 16.36 8.56 -3.53
CA VAL A 97 16.69 7.13 -3.50
C VAL A 97 18.17 6.92 -3.79
N ALA A 98 18.69 7.51 -4.87
CA ALA A 98 20.08 7.32 -5.25
C ALA A 98 21.07 7.81 -4.18
N LYS A 99 20.79 8.96 -3.55
CA LYS A 99 21.61 9.48 -2.45
C LYS A 99 21.56 8.62 -1.19
N ILE A 100 20.40 8.01 -0.90
CA ILE A 100 20.21 7.16 0.28
C ILE A 100 20.86 5.80 0.05
N TYR A 101 20.59 5.18 -1.10
CA TYR A 101 21.15 3.88 -1.47
C TYR A 101 22.67 3.86 -1.36
N GLN A 102 23.35 4.86 -1.94
CA GLN A 102 24.82 4.99 -1.87
C GLN A 102 25.40 5.13 -0.46
N LYS A 103 24.58 5.49 0.53
CA LYS A 103 24.98 5.65 1.93
C LYS A 103 24.61 4.46 2.81
N LEU A 104 23.92 3.46 2.26
CA LEU A 104 23.51 2.30 3.04
C LEU A 104 24.75 1.53 3.52
N PRO A 105 24.71 0.93 4.73
CA PRO A 105 25.84 0.19 5.28
C PRO A 105 26.32 -0.96 4.38
N GLN A 106 25.37 -1.63 3.73
CA GLN A 106 25.61 -2.71 2.78
C GLN A 106 24.55 -2.67 1.69
N GLN A 107 24.97 -2.61 0.43
CA GLN A 107 24.11 -2.49 -0.73
C GLN A 107 24.38 -3.61 -1.73
N TYR A 108 23.36 -4.03 -2.48
CA TYR A 108 23.55 -4.93 -3.62
C TYR A 108 24.35 -4.17 -4.69
N LEU A 109 25.42 -4.77 -5.19
CA LEU A 109 26.40 -4.14 -6.09
C LEU A 109 26.90 -2.77 -5.57
N PRO A 110 27.94 -2.74 -4.73
CA PRO A 110 28.53 -1.49 -4.30
C PRO A 110 29.08 -0.69 -5.50
N GLU A 111 29.17 0.63 -5.33
CA GLU A 111 29.78 1.58 -6.29
C GLU A 111 28.97 1.88 -7.56
N LEU A 112 27.68 1.54 -7.61
CA LEU A 112 26.84 1.94 -8.74
C LEU A 112 26.76 3.48 -8.87
N PRO A 113 27.00 4.05 -10.07
CA PRO A 113 26.90 5.49 -10.28
C PRO A 113 25.51 6.04 -9.91
N LYS A 114 25.48 7.22 -9.30
CA LYS A 114 24.23 7.87 -8.87
C LYS A 114 23.20 7.96 -9.99
N LYS A 115 23.64 8.29 -11.20
CA LYS A 115 22.75 8.45 -12.36
C LYS A 115 22.14 7.12 -12.82
N ASP A 116 22.86 6.02 -12.65
CA ASP A 116 22.36 4.69 -12.97
C ASP A 116 21.31 4.27 -11.95
N ILE A 117 21.55 4.53 -10.64
CA ILE A 117 20.55 4.28 -9.60
C ILE A 117 19.26 5.07 -9.85
N GLU A 118 19.37 6.35 -10.22
CA GLU A 118 18.20 7.16 -10.61
C GLU A 118 17.45 6.53 -11.78
N THR A 119 18.17 6.14 -12.83
CA THR A 119 17.59 5.53 -14.04
C THR A 119 16.89 4.21 -13.75
N ILE A 120 17.50 3.35 -12.92
CA ILE A 120 16.90 2.06 -12.52
C ILE A 120 15.67 2.30 -11.64
N THR A 121 15.74 3.26 -10.72
CA THR A 121 14.60 3.65 -9.88
C THR A 121 13.42 4.13 -10.71
N GLU A 122 13.67 4.99 -11.71
CA GLU A 122 12.64 5.46 -12.63
C GLU A 122 12.00 4.30 -13.40
N LYS A 123 12.83 3.43 -13.99
CA LYS A 123 12.36 2.25 -14.73
C LYS A 123 11.53 1.32 -13.86
N TRP A 124 11.98 1.03 -12.65
CA TRP A 124 11.29 0.12 -11.74
C TRP A 124 9.98 0.70 -11.19
N LEU A 125 9.92 2.01 -10.90
CA LEU A 125 8.67 2.67 -10.47
C LEU A 125 7.64 2.75 -11.61
N LEU A 126 8.09 2.85 -12.87
CA LEU A 126 7.21 2.78 -14.04
C LEU A 126 6.73 1.35 -14.34
N ASP A 127 7.62 0.37 -14.17
CA ASP A 127 7.36 -1.05 -14.41
C ASP A 127 8.14 -1.90 -13.40
N GLN A 128 7.44 -2.40 -12.39
CA GLN A 128 8.05 -3.21 -11.34
C GLN A 128 8.53 -4.58 -11.85
N THR A 129 8.19 -5.00 -13.07
CA THR A 129 8.76 -6.22 -13.69
C THR A 129 10.19 -6.01 -14.20
N HIS A 130 10.67 -4.77 -14.22
CA HIS A 130 12.05 -4.43 -14.59
C HIS A 130 13.06 -5.20 -13.72
N GLN A 131 13.93 -5.96 -14.39
CA GLN A 131 14.98 -6.76 -13.75
C GLN A 131 16.32 -6.03 -13.79
N HIS A 132 17.00 -6.03 -12.64
CA HIS A 132 18.35 -5.53 -12.52
C HIS A 132 19.07 -6.31 -11.40
N PRO A 133 20.39 -6.53 -11.45
CA PRO A 133 21.12 -7.24 -10.39
C PRO A 133 21.02 -6.61 -8.98
N THR A 134 20.59 -5.35 -8.88
CA THR A 134 20.33 -4.68 -7.59
C THR A 134 18.92 -4.89 -7.06
N ILE A 135 18.04 -5.57 -7.79
CA ILE A 135 16.61 -5.77 -7.46
C ILE A 135 16.39 -7.25 -7.13
N ILE A 136 15.51 -7.55 -6.17
CA ILE A 136 15.16 -8.94 -5.86
C ILE A 136 14.44 -9.59 -7.04
N PRO A 137 14.90 -10.76 -7.55
CA PRO A 137 14.24 -11.45 -8.64
C PRO A 137 12.81 -11.86 -8.29
N GLN A 138 11.83 -11.45 -9.11
CA GLN A 138 10.42 -11.82 -8.89
C GLN A 138 10.12 -13.31 -9.11
N LYS A 139 10.96 -14.02 -9.87
CA LYS A 139 10.79 -15.44 -10.19
C LYS A 139 11.36 -16.39 -9.13
N GLN A 140 11.97 -15.87 -8.07
CA GLN A 140 12.51 -16.71 -7.01
C GLN A 140 11.40 -17.21 -6.08
N PRO A 141 11.58 -18.34 -5.37
CA PRO A 141 10.59 -18.87 -4.44
C PRO A 141 10.16 -17.84 -3.37
N ALA A 142 8.87 -17.79 -3.04
CA ALA A 142 8.32 -16.80 -2.10
C ALA A 142 8.99 -16.86 -0.72
N ASN A 143 9.33 -18.05 -0.22
CA ASN A 143 10.08 -18.21 1.03
C ASN A 143 11.48 -17.58 0.96
N GLN A 144 12.17 -17.65 -0.18
CA GLN A 144 13.46 -17.01 -0.39
C GLN A 144 13.32 -15.49 -0.34
N SER A 145 12.33 -14.92 -1.04
CA SER A 145 12.05 -13.48 -1.00
C SER A 145 11.72 -12.99 0.42
N MET A 146 10.90 -13.74 1.16
CA MET A 146 10.61 -13.44 2.57
C MET A 146 11.88 -13.41 3.42
N GLN A 147 12.78 -14.39 3.26
CA GLN A 147 14.06 -14.44 3.99
C GLN A 147 15.00 -13.30 3.61
N ASP A 148 15.07 -12.93 2.33
CA ASP A 148 15.89 -11.83 1.86
C ASP A 148 15.42 -10.51 2.45
N TYR A 149 14.11 -10.22 2.37
CA TYR A 149 13.58 -8.98 2.96
C TYR A 149 13.65 -8.96 4.49
N ILE A 150 13.51 -10.09 5.19
CA ILE A 150 13.82 -10.16 6.63
C ILE A 150 15.28 -9.79 6.89
N GLY A 151 16.22 -10.34 6.11
CA GLY A 151 17.64 -10.02 6.24
C GLY A 151 17.91 -8.53 6.08
N MET A 152 17.25 -7.87 5.12
CA MET A 152 17.34 -6.43 4.91
C MET A 152 16.73 -5.64 6.07
N ALA A 153 15.52 -5.99 6.48
CA ALA A 153 14.79 -5.31 7.54
C ALA A 153 15.45 -5.45 8.93
N THR A 154 16.29 -6.48 9.12
CA THR A 154 17.05 -6.72 10.35
C THR A 154 18.51 -6.26 10.25
N GLY A 155 18.92 -5.68 9.12
CA GLY A 155 20.30 -5.24 8.90
C GLY A 155 21.32 -6.38 8.83
N LYS A 156 20.87 -7.62 8.57
CA LYS A 156 21.70 -8.83 8.48
C LYS A 156 22.08 -9.22 7.04
N LYS A 157 21.49 -8.57 6.04
CA LYS A 157 21.85 -8.70 4.63
C LYS A 157 22.05 -7.33 4.00
N ALA A 158 22.79 -7.33 2.89
CA ALA A 158 22.86 -6.17 2.01
C ALA A 158 21.45 -5.80 1.50
N ILE A 159 21.26 -4.50 1.26
CA ILE A 159 19.97 -3.94 0.88
C ILE A 159 19.85 -3.90 -0.64
N SER A 160 18.75 -4.42 -1.17
CA SER A 160 18.41 -4.28 -2.58
C SER A 160 17.79 -2.91 -2.88
N LEU A 161 17.88 -2.48 -4.13
CA LEU A 161 17.41 -1.17 -4.58
C LEU A 161 15.88 -1.04 -4.51
N ASP A 162 15.13 -2.07 -4.88
CA ASP A 162 13.66 -2.12 -4.75
C ASP A 162 13.19 -1.99 -3.30
N TYR A 163 13.86 -2.67 -2.36
CA TYR A 163 13.59 -2.50 -0.93
C TYR A 163 13.87 -1.06 -0.49
N CYS A 164 15.02 -0.50 -0.89
CA CYS A 164 15.36 0.91 -0.61
C CYS A 164 14.34 1.89 -1.20
N ILE A 165 13.91 1.70 -2.45
CA ILE A 165 12.88 2.52 -3.11
C ILE A 165 11.62 2.52 -2.26
N GLY A 166 11.15 1.34 -1.84
CA GLY A 166 9.96 1.20 -1.02
C GLY A 166 10.05 1.91 0.34
N GLN A 167 11.19 1.79 1.03
CA GLN A 167 11.37 2.46 2.32
C GLN A 167 11.52 3.98 2.19
N VAL A 168 12.23 4.46 1.18
CA VAL A 168 12.31 5.90 0.88
C VAL A 168 10.94 6.45 0.48
N TRP A 169 10.17 5.71 -0.33
CA TRP A 169 8.80 6.06 -0.69
C TRP A 169 7.92 6.22 0.55
N ARG A 170 8.02 5.29 1.53
CA ARG A 170 7.31 5.40 2.82
C ARG A 170 7.61 6.70 3.54
N HIS A 171 8.87 7.15 3.57
CA HIS A 171 9.23 8.43 4.20
C HIS A 171 8.70 9.65 3.43
N CYS A 172 8.56 9.53 2.10
CA CYS A 172 8.01 10.59 1.25
C CYS A 172 6.46 10.62 1.23
N GLN A 173 5.78 9.52 1.58
CA GLN A 173 4.33 9.39 1.52
C GLN A 173 3.54 10.49 2.26
N PRO A 174 3.92 10.94 3.47
CA PRO A 174 3.24 12.05 4.12
C PRO A 174 3.23 13.33 3.26
N SER A 175 4.35 13.63 2.60
CA SER A 175 4.46 14.77 1.68
C SER A 175 3.66 14.54 0.39
N ILE A 176 3.67 13.32 -0.16
CA ILE A 176 2.83 12.96 -1.32
C ILE A 176 1.35 13.19 -0.98
N TYR A 177 0.88 12.69 0.15
CA TYR A 177 -0.51 12.80 0.57
C TYR A 177 -0.91 14.25 0.81
N ASP A 178 -0.04 15.04 1.44
CA ASP A 178 -0.30 16.46 1.68
C ASP A 178 -0.32 17.28 0.39
N LYS A 179 0.71 17.16 -0.45
CA LYS A 179 0.91 18.07 -1.60
C LYS A 179 0.14 17.67 -2.85
N LEU A 180 -0.25 16.41 -2.99
CA LEU A 180 -1.00 15.91 -4.14
C LEU A 180 -2.48 15.65 -3.85
N SER A 181 -2.94 15.85 -2.61
CA SER A 181 -4.39 15.98 -2.38
C SER A 181 -4.86 17.34 -2.89
N PHE A 182 -6.01 17.37 -3.56
CA PHE A 182 -6.55 18.56 -4.22
C PHE A 182 -5.56 19.16 -5.24
N ASN A 183 -4.82 18.29 -5.94
CA ASN A 183 -3.87 18.67 -6.98
C ASN A 183 -4.58 19.26 -8.21
N SER A 184 -3.78 19.78 -9.14
CA SER A 184 -4.25 20.31 -10.44
C SER A 184 -3.90 19.41 -11.64
N CYS A 185 -3.59 18.13 -11.40
CA CYS A 185 -3.41 17.16 -12.48
C CYS A 185 -4.76 16.84 -13.14
N SER A 186 -4.72 16.29 -14.35
CA SER A 186 -5.91 15.66 -14.94
C SER A 186 -6.30 14.40 -14.17
N ASP A 187 -7.59 14.01 -14.23
CA ASP A 187 -8.10 12.81 -13.56
C ASP A 187 -7.35 11.53 -13.97
N LYS A 188 -6.94 11.46 -15.25
CA LYS A 188 -6.11 10.38 -15.77
C LYS A 188 -4.79 10.29 -15.01
N VAL A 189 -4.03 11.40 -14.95
CA VAL A 189 -2.73 11.44 -14.28
C VAL A 189 -2.87 11.19 -12.79
N PHE A 190 -3.92 11.71 -12.17
CA PHE A 190 -4.19 11.46 -10.76
C PHE A 190 -4.49 9.99 -10.47
N SER A 191 -5.29 9.33 -11.31
CA SER A 191 -5.52 7.87 -11.24
C SER A 191 -4.21 7.08 -11.39
N GLU A 192 -3.32 7.49 -12.29
CA GLU A 192 -2.00 6.87 -12.45
C GLU A 192 -1.10 7.09 -11.22
N ILE A 193 -1.17 8.26 -10.56
CA ILE A 193 -0.46 8.53 -9.29
C ILE A 193 -0.99 7.63 -8.17
N ILE A 194 -2.31 7.44 -8.07
CA ILE A 194 -2.91 6.52 -7.08
C ILE A 194 -2.41 5.09 -7.31
N LYS A 195 -2.43 4.61 -8.57
CA LYS A 195 -1.92 3.28 -8.93
C LYS A 195 -0.45 3.12 -8.58
N LEU A 196 0.36 4.17 -8.82
CA LEU A 196 1.77 4.19 -8.46
C LEU A 196 1.97 4.10 -6.93
N ASP A 197 1.27 4.90 -6.13
CA ASP A 197 1.37 4.81 -4.66
C ASP A 197 0.97 3.42 -4.18
N GLU A 198 -0.14 2.87 -4.69
CA GLU A 198 -0.65 1.55 -4.33
C GLU A 198 0.32 0.42 -4.71
N SER A 199 1.00 0.49 -5.86
CA SER A 199 1.96 -0.53 -6.29
C SER A 199 3.20 -0.60 -5.39
N THR A 200 3.55 0.48 -4.70
CA THR A 200 4.69 0.49 -3.76
C THR A 200 4.33 -0.07 -2.37
N LYS A 201 3.04 -0.21 -2.04
CA LYS A 201 2.58 -0.59 -0.68
C LYS A 201 3.11 -1.93 -0.20
N ARG A 202 3.47 -2.85 -1.11
CA ARG A 202 4.18 -4.10 -0.80
C ARG A 202 5.44 -3.86 0.05
N TYR A 203 6.14 -2.77 -0.22
CA TYR A 203 7.38 -2.40 0.44
C TYR A 203 7.19 -1.28 1.46
N SER A 204 6.37 -0.26 1.13
CA SER A 204 6.17 0.91 1.98
C SER A 204 5.20 0.66 3.15
N TYR A 205 4.27 -0.27 3.03
CA TYR A 205 3.33 -0.65 4.11
C TYR A 205 3.43 -2.12 4.48
N GLY A 206 4.62 -2.70 4.32
CA GLY A 206 4.90 -4.05 4.74
C GLY A 206 4.58 -4.34 6.22
N PRO A 207 4.34 -5.61 6.58
CA PRO A 207 4.09 -6.00 7.95
C PRO A 207 5.37 -5.89 8.80
N PRO A 208 5.26 -6.04 10.13
CA PRO A 208 6.43 -6.22 10.99
C PRO A 208 7.27 -7.44 10.60
N VAL A 209 8.57 -7.41 10.89
CA VAL A 209 9.49 -8.54 10.67
C VAL A 209 8.97 -9.83 11.32
N GLU A 210 8.47 -9.73 12.56
CA GLU A 210 7.91 -10.86 13.31
C GLU A 210 6.78 -11.56 12.54
N SER A 211 5.90 -10.80 11.89
CA SER A 211 4.80 -11.36 11.12
C SER A 211 5.27 -12.21 9.94
N ILE A 212 6.35 -11.81 9.26
CA ILE A 212 6.92 -12.62 8.16
C ILE A 212 7.65 -13.84 8.71
N GLN A 213 8.36 -13.69 9.83
CA GLN A 213 8.99 -14.83 10.52
C GLN A 213 7.97 -15.89 10.92
N GLN A 214 6.78 -15.47 11.38
CA GLN A 214 5.67 -16.36 11.69
C GLN A 214 5.14 -17.11 10.44
N MET A 215 5.04 -16.45 9.29
CA MET A 215 4.66 -17.14 8.04
C MET A 215 5.71 -18.19 7.63
N LEU A 216 7.00 -17.84 7.73
CA LEU A 216 8.10 -18.78 7.47
C LEU A 216 8.11 -19.94 8.49
N ALA A 217 7.74 -19.70 9.74
CA ALA A 217 7.63 -20.72 10.76
C ALA A 217 6.50 -21.71 10.46
N LEU A 218 5.33 -21.23 10.03
CA LEU A 218 4.22 -22.09 9.56
C LEU A 218 4.63 -22.92 8.35
N HIS A 219 5.35 -22.30 7.40
CA HIS A 219 5.85 -23.01 6.23
C HIS A 219 6.84 -24.12 6.59
N LYS A 220 7.81 -23.83 7.47
CA LYS A 220 8.77 -24.83 7.98
C LYS A 220 8.11 -25.97 8.75
N ALA A 221 7.00 -25.70 9.44
CA ALA A 221 6.21 -26.71 10.15
C ALA A 221 5.23 -27.47 9.22
N CYS A 222 5.26 -27.23 7.91
CA CYS A 222 4.34 -27.79 6.92
C CYS A 222 2.85 -27.45 7.18
N VAL A 223 2.56 -26.47 8.02
CA VAL A 223 1.20 -25.97 8.28
C VAL A 223 0.75 -25.03 7.16
N MET A 224 1.70 -24.39 6.48
CA MET A 224 1.48 -23.56 5.29
C MET A 224 2.28 -24.10 4.12
N THR A 225 1.66 -24.18 2.94
CA THR A 225 2.38 -24.41 1.67
C THR A 225 2.49 -23.11 0.89
N LEU A 226 3.62 -22.91 0.21
CA LEU A 226 3.86 -21.75 -0.66
C LEU A 226 3.95 -22.17 -2.14
N ASP A 227 3.53 -23.40 -2.46
CA ASP A 227 3.60 -23.95 -3.81
C ASP A 227 2.53 -23.40 -4.76
N TYR A 228 1.52 -22.71 -4.20
CA TYR A 228 0.34 -22.23 -4.92
C TYR A 228 0.18 -20.69 -4.89
N THR A 229 1.30 -19.97 -4.73
CA THR A 229 1.24 -18.54 -4.41
C THR A 229 0.91 -17.65 -5.61
N ASN A 230 1.24 -18.08 -6.83
CA ASN A 230 1.32 -17.21 -8.00
C ASN A 230 0.17 -17.46 -8.98
N ASN A 231 -0.94 -16.75 -8.75
CA ASN A 231 -2.13 -16.76 -9.58
C ASN A 231 -2.57 -18.17 -10.02
N PRO A 232 -2.79 -19.09 -9.07
CA PRO A 232 -3.20 -20.45 -9.40
C PRO A 232 -4.60 -20.47 -10.02
N GLU A 233 -4.91 -21.55 -10.72
CA GLU A 233 -6.26 -21.78 -11.24
C GLU A 233 -7.15 -22.39 -10.16
N PHE A 234 -8.44 -22.05 -10.19
CA PHE A 234 -9.43 -22.50 -9.21
C PHE A 234 -10.61 -23.21 -9.87
N GLU A 235 -11.03 -24.31 -9.26
CA GLU A 235 -12.22 -25.08 -9.63
C GLU A 235 -13.02 -25.39 -8.35
N LEU A 236 -14.28 -24.93 -8.27
CA LEU A 236 -15.17 -25.32 -7.17
C LEU A 236 -15.74 -26.71 -7.45
N THR A 237 -15.45 -27.66 -6.58
CA THR A 237 -15.89 -29.06 -6.69
C THR A 237 -16.78 -29.44 -5.49
N ASN A 238 -17.40 -30.62 -5.55
CA ASN A 238 -18.14 -31.18 -4.40
C ASN A 238 -17.27 -31.39 -3.15
N ASN A 239 -15.95 -31.44 -3.30
CA ASN A 239 -14.99 -31.64 -2.21
C ASN A 239 -14.34 -30.33 -1.74
N GLY A 240 -14.80 -29.17 -2.24
CA GLY A 240 -14.22 -27.86 -1.94
C GLY A 240 -13.50 -27.22 -3.14
N TRP A 241 -12.70 -26.20 -2.84
CA TRP A 241 -11.92 -25.42 -3.79
C TRP A 241 -10.66 -26.17 -4.20
N LYS A 242 -10.65 -26.69 -5.42
CA LYS A 242 -9.47 -27.29 -6.02
C LYS A 242 -8.60 -26.18 -6.63
N ILE A 243 -7.34 -26.17 -6.22
CA ILE A 243 -6.32 -25.18 -6.57
C ILE A 243 -5.27 -25.90 -7.42
N LEU A 244 -4.96 -25.34 -8.58
CA LEU A 244 -4.10 -25.93 -9.61
C LEU A 244 -2.94 -24.98 -9.92
N GLU A 245 -1.71 -25.46 -9.77
CA GLU A 245 -0.50 -24.73 -10.18
C GLU A 245 0.58 -25.72 -10.61
N ASN A 246 1.21 -25.51 -11.77
CA ASN A 246 2.36 -26.30 -12.25
C ASN A 246 2.16 -27.82 -12.17
N GLN A 247 1.02 -28.33 -12.64
CA GLN A 247 0.62 -29.75 -12.62
C GLN A 247 0.42 -30.35 -11.21
N LYS A 248 0.53 -29.54 -10.15
CA LYS A 248 0.14 -29.92 -8.80
C LYS A 248 -1.30 -29.48 -8.55
N ALA A 249 -1.99 -30.22 -7.69
CA ALA A 249 -3.34 -29.89 -7.25
C ALA A 249 -3.47 -30.07 -5.73
N ILE A 250 -4.20 -29.18 -5.08
CA ILE A 250 -4.60 -29.29 -3.69
C ILE A 250 -6.05 -28.85 -3.54
N THR A 251 -6.79 -29.40 -2.58
CA THR A 251 -8.17 -29.00 -2.31
C THR A 251 -8.25 -28.33 -0.95
N ALA A 252 -8.93 -27.19 -0.88
CA ALA A 252 -9.21 -26.45 0.33
C ALA A 252 -10.73 -26.39 0.58
N ASP A 253 -11.15 -26.53 1.83
CA ASP A 253 -12.57 -26.47 2.18
C ASP A 253 -13.13 -25.04 2.12
N ILE A 254 -12.29 -24.04 2.43
CA ILE A 254 -12.70 -22.64 2.58
C ILE A 254 -11.78 -21.74 1.76
N MET A 255 -12.38 -20.85 0.98
CA MET A 255 -11.70 -19.72 0.35
C MET A 255 -12.00 -18.44 1.13
N ILE A 256 -10.95 -17.71 1.50
CA ILE A 256 -11.05 -16.42 2.20
C ILE A 256 -10.60 -15.33 1.23
N ASP A 257 -11.55 -14.55 0.72
CA ASP A 257 -11.21 -13.31 0.03
C ASP A 257 -10.83 -12.25 1.08
N SER A 258 -9.57 -11.80 1.00
CA SER A 258 -9.03 -10.78 1.90
C SER A 258 -8.60 -9.52 1.16
N VAL A 259 -9.04 -9.37 -0.10
CA VAL A 259 -8.84 -8.16 -0.90
C VAL A 259 -9.95 -7.17 -0.55
N LEU A 260 -9.56 -5.92 -0.31
CA LEU A 260 -10.52 -4.85 -0.08
C LEU A 260 -10.91 -4.22 -1.41
N ASP A 261 -12.21 -4.16 -1.69
CA ASP A 261 -12.76 -3.62 -2.93
C ASP A 261 -12.22 -2.22 -3.28
N ALA A 262 -12.00 -2.01 -4.57
CA ALA A 262 -11.65 -0.70 -5.11
C ALA A 262 -12.73 0.34 -4.76
N PRO A 263 -12.35 1.62 -4.58
CA PRO A 263 -13.25 2.70 -4.13
C PRO A 263 -14.25 3.17 -5.22
N LYS A 264 -14.80 2.27 -6.02
CA LYS A 264 -15.64 2.62 -7.18
C LYS A 264 -17.04 3.00 -6.72
N ILE A 265 -17.36 4.30 -6.71
CA ILE A 265 -18.67 4.78 -6.21
C ILE A 265 -19.84 4.16 -6.98
N ASN A 266 -19.67 3.95 -8.29
CA ASN A 266 -20.70 3.38 -9.17
C ASN A 266 -21.00 1.90 -8.87
N ALA A 267 -20.10 1.18 -8.20
CA ALA A 267 -20.31 -0.22 -7.81
C ALA A 267 -21.02 -0.35 -6.45
N VAL A 268 -21.17 0.75 -5.69
CA VAL A 268 -21.76 0.71 -4.36
C VAL A 268 -23.26 0.42 -4.44
N ASN A 269 -23.70 -0.65 -3.77
CA ASN A 269 -25.09 -1.12 -3.84
C ASN A 269 -26.00 -0.58 -2.72
N SER A 270 -25.46 0.24 -1.81
CA SER A 270 -26.21 0.83 -0.71
C SER A 270 -27.30 1.79 -1.23
N PRO A 271 -28.56 1.69 -0.76
CA PRO A 271 -29.65 2.56 -1.19
C PRO A 271 -29.33 4.05 -1.05
N ILE A 272 -28.63 4.45 0.03
CA ILE A 272 -28.27 5.85 0.25
C ILE A 272 -27.35 6.38 -0.86
N VAL A 273 -26.35 5.60 -1.27
CA VAL A 273 -25.38 6.01 -2.29
C VAL A 273 -26.03 6.01 -3.68
N LYS A 274 -26.80 4.96 -3.99
CA LYS A 274 -27.56 4.89 -5.25
C LYS A 274 -28.51 6.08 -5.42
N ASN A 275 -29.24 6.43 -4.38
CA ASN A 275 -30.13 7.58 -4.42
C ASN A 275 -29.37 8.90 -4.52
N MET A 276 -28.24 9.06 -3.84
CA MET A 276 -27.42 10.27 -4.00
C MET A 276 -26.89 10.44 -5.43
N LEU A 277 -26.45 9.36 -6.08
CA LEU A 277 -26.04 9.38 -7.49
C LEU A 277 -27.23 9.69 -8.41
N ALA A 278 -28.37 9.01 -8.21
CA ALA A 278 -29.56 9.17 -9.07
C ALA A 278 -30.24 10.54 -8.95
N ASN A 279 -29.97 11.29 -7.89
CA ASN A 279 -30.49 12.65 -7.67
C ASN A 279 -29.40 13.73 -7.89
N ASP A 280 -28.29 13.38 -8.54
CA ASP A 280 -27.17 14.29 -8.84
C ASP A 280 -26.63 15.04 -7.60
N LEU A 281 -26.71 14.41 -6.43
CA LEU A 281 -26.16 14.94 -5.17
C LEU A 281 -24.66 14.67 -5.07
N ILE A 282 -24.19 13.59 -5.69
CA ILE A 282 -22.78 13.20 -5.74
C ILE A 282 -22.48 12.67 -7.15
N GLU A 283 -21.23 12.80 -7.59
CA GLU A 283 -20.78 12.29 -8.89
C GLU A 283 -19.40 11.63 -8.76
N ALA A 284 -19.14 10.64 -9.61
CA ALA A 284 -17.84 9.98 -9.69
C ALA A 284 -16.81 10.92 -10.33
N VAL A 285 -15.60 11.00 -9.76
CA VAL A 285 -14.48 11.73 -10.39
C VAL A 285 -13.97 10.99 -11.62
N HIS A 286 -13.97 9.66 -11.54
CA HIS A 286 -13.59 8.74 -12.61
C HIS A 286 -14.30 7.41 -12.35
N ASP A 287 -14.55 6.62 -13.38
CA ASP A 287 -15.22 5.30 -13.30
C ASP A 287 -14.60 4.31 -12.28
N GLU A 288 -13.32 4.51 -11.95
CA GLU A 288 -12.53 3.64 -11.09
C GLU A 288 -12.32 4.23 -9.69
N LEU A 289 -12.91 5.39 -9.43
CA LEU A 289 -12.69 6.20 -8.23
C LEU A 289 -14.03 6.53 -7.56
N GLY A 290 -13.90 7.24 -6.44
CA GLY A 290 -14.98 7.77 -5.63
C GLY A 290 -15.45 9.14 -6.10
N VAL A 291 -15.90 9.95 -5.14
CA VAL A 291 -16.46 11.29 -5.39
C VAL A 291 -15.47 12.41 -5.06
N ALA A 292 -15.68 13.57 -5.67
CA ALA A 292 -14.90 14.76 -5.37
C ALA A 292 -15.33 15.36 -4.02
N THR A 293 -14.35 15.78 -3.22
CA THR A 293 -14.58 16.52 -1.98
C THR A 293 -13.74 17.78 -1.96
N ASP A 294 -14.19 18.79 -1.22
CA ASP A 294 -13.36 19.94 -0.89
C ASP A 294 -12.39 19.63 0.25
N GLU A 295 -11.56 20.61 0.62
CA GLU A 295 -10.59 20.45 1.71
C GLU A 295 -11.20 20.22 3.11
N ASN A 296 -12.51 20.43 3.24
CA ASN A 296 -13.29 20.21 4.46
C ASN A 296 -14.10 18.90 4.39
N ALA A 297 -13.84 18.06 3.40
CA ALA A 297 -14.51 16.79 3.14
C ALA A 297 -15.98 16.89 2.71
N TYR A 298 -16.43 18.05 2.25
CA TYR A 298 -17.78 18.22 1.68
C TYR A 298 -17.79 17.87 0.20
N VAL A 299 -18.83 17.18 -0.25
CA VAL A 299 -18.95 16.76 -1.66
C VAL A 299 -19.05 17.97 -2.57
N ILE A 300 -18.32 17.91 -3.68
CA ILE A 300 -18.41 18.89 -4.77
C ILE A 300 -19.38 18.31 -5.81
N SER A 301 -20.52 18.98 -6.02
CA SER A 301 -21.44 18.67 -7.12
C SER A 301 -21.07 19.48 -8.35
N ASN A 302 -21.25 18.91 -9.54
CA ASN A 302 -21.10 19.65 -10.80
C ASN A 302 -22.35 20.47 -11.15
N ASN A 303 -23.46 20.26 -10.44
CA ASN A 303 -24.65 21.08 -10.56
C ASN A 303 -24.50 22.35 -9.68
N PRO A 304 -24.34 23.55 -10.27
CA PRO A 304 -24.13 24.79 -9.51
C PRO A 304 -25.32 25.17 -8.62
N ASP A 305 -26.52 24.68 -8.93
CA ASP A 305 -27.75 24.89 -8.16
C ASP A 305 -27.88 23.90 -7.00
N ASN A 306 -27.06 22.83 -6.98
CA ASN A 306 -27.07 21.80 -5.96
C ASN A 306 -25.78 21.85 -5.13
N LYS A 307 -25.85 22.42 -3.93
CA LYS A 307 -24.72 22.44 -2.99
C LYS A 307 -25.03 21.51 -1.81
N PRO A 308 -24.80 20.20 -1.96
CA PRO A 308 -25.13 19.24 -0.92
C PRO A 308 -24.34 19.55 0.35
N SER A 309 -25.03 19.67 1.49
CA SER A 309 -24.38 19.76 2.81
C SER A 309 -23.99 18.36 3.31
N ILE A 310 -23.35 17.58 2.44
CA ILE A 310 -22.96 16.18 2.68
C ILE A 310 -21.45 16.13 2.79
N ALA A 311 -20.96 15.64 3.93
CA ALA A 311 -19.56 15.35 4.12
C ALA A 311 -19.29 13.86 3.90
N LEU A 312 -18.18 13.54 3.24
CA LEU A 312 -17.73 12.17 3.00
C LEU A 312 -16.26 12.02 3.37
N LEU A 313 -16.00 11.11 4.31
CA LEU A 313 -14.63 10.73 4.71
C LEU A 313 -14.42 9.24 4.42
N GLY A 314 -13.20 8.88 4.04
CA GLY A 314 -12.78 7.49 3.81
C GLY A 314 -12.60 7.15 2.33
N ARG A 315 -12.61 5.84 2.00
CA ARG A 315 -12.23 5.31 0.68
C ARG A 315 -13.03 5.88 -0.49
N LEU A 316 -14.32 6.16 -0.30
CA LEU A 316 -15.17 6.73 -1.36
C LEU A 316 -14.86 8.20 -1.66
N ALA A 317 -13.93 8.84 -0.94
CA ALA A 317 -13.37 10.15 -1.30
C ALA A 317 -12.05 10.03 -2.12
N LYS A 318 -11.58 8.82 -2.45
CA LYS A 318 -10.47 8.62 -3.40
C LYS A 318 -10.93 9.15 -4.76
N GLY A 319 -10.42 10.30 -5.19
CA GLY A 319 -10.91 11.04 -6.35
C GLY A 319 -10.36 12.46 -6.35
N THR A 320 -10.27 13.05 -5.16
CA THR A 320 -9.53 14.30 -4.91
C THR A 320 -8.41 14.12 -3.89
N VAL A 321 -8.41 12.98 -3.21
CA VAL A 321 -7.63 12.74 -2.00
C VAL A 321 -6.80 11.45 -2.13
N ILE A 322 -5.52 11.53 -1.76
CA ILE A 322 -4.62 10.35 -1.68
C ILE A 322 -4.55 9.84 -0.24
N GLY A 323 -4.38 8.52 -0.07
CA GLY A 323 -4.06 7.90 1.21
C GLY A 323 -5.22 7.78 2.18
N VAL A 324 -6.48 7.90 1.73
CA VAL A 324 -7.68 7.90 2.60
C VAL A 324 -7.93 6.58 3.36
N ASP A 325 -7.18 5.52 3.05
CA ASP A 325 -7.18 4.23 3.73
C ASP A 325 -5.98 4.04 4.68
N ALA A 326 -5.11 5.04 4.80
CA ALA A 326 -4.00 5.02 5.74
C ALA A 326 -4.47 5.47 7.13
N ILE A 327 -4.04 4.74 8.17
CA ILE A 327 -4.27 5.13 9.58
C ILE A 327 -3.75 6.56 9.86
N LEU A 328 -2.70 6.98 9.15
CA LEU A 328 -2.17 8.34 9.22
C LEU A 328 -3.24 9.42 8.97
N GLU A 329 -4.17 9.14 8.06
CA GLU A 329 -5.24 10.08 7.69
C GLU A 329 -6.41 10.06 8.66
N CYS A 330 -6.64 8.94 9.38
CA CYS A 330 -7.69 8.84 10.39
C CYS A 330 -7.50 9.84 11.55
N PHE A 331 -6.26 10.18 11.88
CA PHE A 331 -5.90 11.15 12.93
C PHE A 331 -5.30 12.45 12.36
N GLY A 332 -5.40 12.63 11.04
CA GLY A 332 -4.79 13.73 10.31
C GLY A 332 -5.55 15.06 10.39
N ARG A 333 -5.06 16.04 9.62
CA ARG A 333 -5.68 17.38 9.53
C ARG A 333 -7.08 17.35 8.91
N ARG A 334 -7.40 16.36 8.08
CA ARG A 334 -8.67 16.28 7.35
C ARG A 334 -9.87 16.13 8.27
N ALA A 335 -9.80 15.22 9.24
CA ALA A 335 -10.84 15.07 10.26
C ALA A 335 -11.06 16.38 11.03
N LYS A 336 -9.97 17.08 11.40
CA LYS A 336 -10.05 18.39 12.09
C LYS A 336 -10.69 19.49 11.23
N LYS A 337 -10.33 19.58 9.94
CA LYS A 337 -10.92 20.55 8.99
C LYS A 337 -12.41 20.31 8.84
N TRP A 338 -12.80 19.05 8.61
CA TRP A 338 -14.20 18.65 8.55
C TRP A 338 -14.97 19.02 9.82
N THR A 339 -14.49 18.64 11.00
CA THR A 339 -15.17 18.94 12.28
C THR A 339 -15.36 20.44 12.49
N LYS A 340 -14.33 21.25 12.17
CA LYS A 340 -14.42 22.71 12.24
C LYS A 340 -15.54 23.24 11.32
N LYS A 341 -15.55 22.80 10.06
CA LYS A 341 -16.53 23.25 9.06
C LYS A 341 -17.95 22.80 9.40
N ALA A 342 -18.11 21.57 9.89
CA ALA A 342 -19.40 21.05 10.35
C ALA A 342 -19.95 21.86 11.54
N THR A 343 -19.08 22.26 12.46
CA THR A 343 -19.46 23.13 13.59
C THR A 343 -19.91 24.51 13.10
N GLU A 344 -19.17 25.12 12.15
CA GLU A 344 -19.56 26.39 11.53
C GLU A 344 -20.93 26.30 10.86
N HIS A 345 -21.20 25.23 10.10
CA HIS A 345 -22.50 25.00 9.46
C HIS A 345 -23.62 24.89 10.50
N HIS A 346 -23.40 24.16 11.59
CA HIS A 346 -24.38 24.02 12.66
C HIS A 346 -24.67 25.36 13.36
N VAL A 347 -23.65 26.14 13.70
CA VAL A 347 -23.80 27.45 14.32
C VAL A 347 -24.56 28.42 13.39
N ASN A 348 -24.25 28.40 12.08
CA ASN A 348 -24.96 29.22 11.12
C ASN A 348 -26.42 28.82 11.01
N TRP A 349 -26.71 27.51 10.94
CA TRP A 349 -28.08 26.99 10.93
C TRP A 349 -28.86 27.46 12.17
N LEU A 350 -28.29 27.37 13.38
CA LEU A 350 -28.92 27.88 14.61
C LEU A 350 -29.24 29.38 14.56
N LYS A 351 -28.44 30.19 13.86
CA LYS A 351 -28.71 31.64 13.70
C LYS A 351 -29.87 31.89 12.74
N THR A 352 -30.06 31.04 11.73
CA THR A 352 -31.11 31.21 10.72
C THR A 352 -32.50 30.83 11.22
N ILE A 353 -32.61 29.97 12.23
CA ILE A 353 -33.92 29.53 12.80
C ILE A 353 -34.35 30.38 14.00
N ASN A 354 -33.41 31.12 14.60
CA ASN A 354 -33.68 32.07 15.68
C ASN A 354 -33.99 33.50 15.17
N LEU A 355 -34.16 33.64 13.84
CA LEU A 355 -34.73 34.79 13.14
C LEU A 355 -36.04 34.33 12.49
#